data_AF-A0A292YPS8-F1
#
_entry.id   AF-A0A292YPS8-F1
#
_cell.length_a   1.000
_cell.length_b   1.000
_cell.length_c   1.000
_cell.angle_alpha   90.00
_cell.angle_beta   90.00
_cell.angle_gamma   90.00
#
_symmetry.space_group_name_H-M   'P 1'
#
loop_
_entity.id
_entity.type
_entity.pdbx_description
1 polymer ?
#
loop_
_entity_poly.entity_id
_entity_poly.type
_entity_poly.pdbx_seq_one_letter_code
_entity_poly.pdbx_strand_id
1 'polypeptide(L)' 'MTRIDEIAPDIFRISVFVPQADMQFNQFLVRDEEPLLYHTGRKGLFPEIREAVARLIDPTQLRWIGFIITVTWNL' A
#
# COMPACT_ATOMS: atom_id res chain seq x y z
N MET A 1 0.62 -10.18 -9.63
CA MET A 1 -0.54 -9.37 -10.05
C MET A 1 -1.09 -8.69 -8.81
N THR A 2 -1.23 -7.37 -8.85
CA THR A 2 -1.79 -6.58 -7.75
C THR A 2 -3.30 -6.68 -7.75
N ARG A 3 -3.87 -7.05 -6.60
CA ARG A 3 -5.31 -7.13 -6.36
C ARG A 3 -5.72 -6.04 -5.38
N ILE A 4 -6.84 -5.38 -5.65
CA ILE A 4 -7.43 -4.39 -4.75
C ILE A 4 -8.79 -4.93 -4.32
N ASP A 5 -9.02 -5.01 -3.01
CA ASP A 5 -10.29 -5.41 -2.42
C ASP A 5 -10.76 -4.33 -1.45
N GLU A 6 -11.99 -3.85 -1.58
CA GLU A 6 -12.64 -3.07 -0.54
C GLU A 6 -13.13 -4.03 0.56
N ILE A 7 -12.58 -3.91 1.77
CA ILE A 7 -12.84 -4.85 2.88
C ILE A 7 -13.79 -4.28 3.93
N ALA A 8 -14.02 -2.97 3.87
CA ALA A 8 -15.01 -2.19 4.61
C ALA A 8 -15.18 -0.85 3.85
N PRO A 9 -16.25 -0.06 4.11
CA PRO A 9 -16.45 1.22 3.45
C PRO A 9 -15.19 2.08 3.50
N ASP A 10 -14.68 2.46 2.34
CA ASP A 10 -13.48 3.30 2.19
C ASP A 10 -12.17 2.72 2.78
N ILE A 11 -12.15 1.42 3.06
CA ILE A 11 -10.95 0.69 3.50
C ILE A 11 -10.60 -0.37 2.46
N PHE A 12 -9.44 -0.21 1.84
CA PHE A 12 -8.98 -1.04 0.74
C PHE A 12 -7.74 -1.83 1.12
N ARG A 13 -7.76 -3.13 0.84
CA ARG A 13 -6.58 -4.00 0.85
C ARG A 13 -5.97 -4.05 -0.54
N ILE A 14 -4.71 -3.67 -0.64
CA ILE A 14 -3.87 -3.83 -1.83
C ILE A 14 -2.97 -5.03 -1.59
N SER A 15 -3.10 -6.08 -2.39
CA SER A 15 -2.38 -7.34 -2.23
C SER A 15 -1.51 -7.63 -3.44
N VAL A 16 -0.21 -7.85 -3.22
CA VAL A 16 0.74 -8.28 -4.25
C VAL A 16 1.30 -9.64 -3.88
N PHE A 17 1.00 -10.66 -4.70
CA PHE A 17 1.62 -11.97 -4.58
C PHE A 17 2.98 -12.00 -5.26
N VAL A 18 4.02 -12.43 -4.53
CA VAL A 18 5.39 -12.58 -5.02
C VAL A 18 5.73 -14.07 -5.08
N PRO A 19 5.74 -14.70 -6.27
CA PRO A 19 5.92 -16.14 -6.43
C PRO A 19 7.25 -16.66 -5.85
N GLN A 20 8.32 -15.87 -5.95
CA GLN A 20 9.66 -16.26 -5.49
C GLN A 20 9.75 -16.37 -3.96
N ALA A 21 8.83 -15.71 -3.24
CA ALA A 21 8.75 -15.76 -1.79
C ALA A 21 7.58 -16.61 -1.30
N ASP A 22 6.75 -17.14 -2.23
CA ASP A 22 5.47 -17.78 -1.95
C ASP A 22 4.62 -16.99 -0.92
N MET A 23 4.60 -15.67 -1.06
CA MET A 23 4.05 -14.78 -0.05
C MET A 23 3.27 -13.61 -0.65
N GLN A 24 2.19 -13.23 0.03
CA GLN A 24 1.43 -12.02 -0.26
C GLN A 24 1.92 -10.86 0.60
N PHE A 25 2.14 -9.72 -0.03
CA PHE A 25 2.37 -8.45 0.63
C PHE A 25 1.07 -7.65 0.58
N ASN A 26 0.53 -7.34 1.75
CA ASN A 26 -0.73 -6.61 1.88
C ASN A 26 -0.45 -5.20 2.44
N GLN A 27 -1.03 -4.20 1.79
CA GLN A 27 -1.07 -2.81 2.22
C GLN A 27 -2.53 -2.41 2.41
N PHE A 28 -2.76 -1.44 3.27
CA PHE A 28 -4.11 -0.96 3.54
C PHE A 28 -4.19 0.54 3.25
N LEU A 29 -5.14 0.94 2.43
CA LEU A 29 -5.51 2.33 2.24
C LEU A 29 -6.79 2.59 3.02
N VAL A 30 -6.75 3.57 3.92
CA VAL A 30 -7.93 4.14 4.56
C VAL A 30 -8.18 5.49 3.88
N ARG A 31 -9.30 5.58 3.14
CA ARG A 31 -9.71 6.79 2.42
C ARG A 31 -10.68 7.58 3.28
N ASP A 32 -10.13 8.42 4.15
CA ASP A 32 -10.89 9.30 5.04
C ASP A 32 -10.53 10.78 4.76
N GLU A 33 -10.98 11.71 5.59
CA GLU A 33 -10.61 13.14 5.55
C GLU A 33 -9.09 13.35 5.57
N GLU A 34 -8.37 12.48 6.31
CA GLU A 34 -6.90 12.41 6.29
C GLU A 34 -6.44 11.03 5.82
N PRO A 35 -6.23 10.83 4.50
CA PRO A 35 -5.96 9.52 3.94
C PRO A 35 -4.66 8.89 4.49
N LEU A 36 -4.74 7.61 4.86
CA LEU A 36 -3.64 6.82 5.40
C LEU A 36 -3.32 5.65 4.46
N LEU A 37 -2.05 5.55 4.05
CA LEU A 37 -1.50 4.33 3.49
C LEU A 37 -0.67 3.60 4.56
N TYR A 38 -1.15 2.45 5.00
CA TYR A 38 -0.42 1.59 5.93
C TYR A 38 0.61 0.76 5.16
N HIS A 39 1.87 1.21 5.23
CA HIS A 39 3.06 0.65 4.58
C HIS A 39 3.09 0.81 3.05
N THR A 40 4.20 1.31 2.50
CA THR A 40 4.37 1.54 1.04
C THR A 40 4.93 0.33 0.29
N GLY A 41 5.25 -0.74 1.01
CA GLY A 41 5.92 -1.92 0.48
C GLY A 41 7.45 -1.79 0.51
N ARG A 42 8.13 -2.85 0.07
CA ARG A 42 9.59 -2.82 -0.15
C ARG A 42 9.89 -2.05 -1.45
N LYS A 43 11.14 -1.62 -1.66
CA LYS A 43 11.59 -0.87 -2.86
C LYS A 43 11.05 -1.43 -4.18
N GLY A 44 11.13 -2.75 -4.36
CA GLY A 44 10.68 -3.42 -5.60
C GLY A 44 9.16 -3.45 -5.78
N LEU A 45 8.39 -3.32 -4.71
CA LEU A 45 6.92 -3.33 -4.74
C LEU A 45 6.34 -1.91 -4.85
N PHE A 46 7.10 -0.89 -4.45
CA PHE A 46 6.60 0.49 -4.37
C PHE A 46 5.93 0.99 -5.65
N PRO A 47 6.48 0.78 -6.88
CA PRO A 47 5.80 1.20 -8.09
C PRO A 47 4.42 0.57 -8.26
N GLU A 48 4.30 -0.74 -8.01
CA GLU A 48 3.01 -1.45 -8.10
C GLU A 48 2.01 -0.98 -7.06
N ILE A 49 2.48 -0.70 -5.83
CA ILE A 49 1.63 -0.14 -4.76
C ILE A 49 1.17 1.27 -5.10
N ARG A 50 2.07 2.14 -5.58
CA ARG A 50 1.74 3.52 -5.98
C ARG A 50 0.69 3.53 -7.09
N GLU A 51 0.85 2.69 -8.11
CA GLU A 51 -0.14 2.57 -9.19
C GLU A 51 -1.48 2.02 -8.69
N ALA A 52 -1.48 1.11 -7.72
CA ALA A 52 -2.72 0.62 -7.11
C ALA A 52 -3.43 1.72 -6.28
N VAL A 53 -2.68 2.50 -5.51
CA VAL A 53 -3.23 3.64 -4.75
C VAL A 53 -3.79 4.71 -5.69
N ALA A 54 -3.09 5.01 -6.79
CA ALA A 54 -3.53 6.00 -7.78
C ALA A 54 -4.87 5.67 -8.45
N ARG A 55 -5.32 4.41 -8.39
CA ARG A 55 -6.66 3.99 -8.85
C ARG A 55 -7.77 4.29 -7.83
N LEU A 56 -7.42 4.56 -6.58
CA LEU A 56 -8.35 4.76 -5.47
C LEU A 56 -8.43 6.22 -5.02
N ILE A 57 -7.28 6.92 -5.02
CA ILE A 57 -7.12 8.35 -4.68
C ILE A 57 -5.92 8.94 -5.41
N ASP A 58 -5.81 10.28 -5.48
CA ASP A 58 -4.56 10.93 -5.85
C ASP A 58 -3.51 10.70 -4.74
N PRO A 59 -2.36 10.05 -5.02
CA PRO A 59 -1.33 9.80 -4.01
C PRO A 59 -0.79 11.08 -3.34
N THR A 60 -0.93 12.25 -3.95
CA THR A 60 -0.54 13.53 -3.34
C THR A 60 -1.47 13.97 -2.20
N GLN A 61 -2.65 13.36 -2.09
CA GLN A 61 -3.61 13.61 -1.01
C GLN A 61 -3.36 12.73 0.23
N LEU A 62 -2.41 11.78 0.17
CA LEU A 62 -2.01 11.00 1.34
C LEU A 62 -1.47 11.93 2.43
N ARG A 63 -2.13 11.92 3.59
CA ARG A 63 -1.69 12.67 4.77
C ARG A 63 -0.75 11.83 5.63
N TRP A 64 -1.01 10.53 5.73
CA TRP A 64 -0.32 9.63 6.63
C TRP A 64 0.28 8.43 5.90
N ILE A 65 1.49 8.05 6.31
CA ILE A 65 2.15 6.80 5.91
C ILE A 65 2.49 6.02 7.17
N GLY A 66 1.86 4.86 7.34
CA GLY A 66 2.14 3.96 8.45
C GLY A 66 3.42 3.16 8.23
N PHE A 67 4.29 3.08 9.24
CA PHE A 67 5.51 2.28 9.21
C PHE A 67 5.41 1.14 10.22
N ILE A 68 5.61 -0.09 9.76
CA ILE A 68 5.74 -1.27 10.60
C ILE A 68 6.97 -2.05 10.12
N ILE A 69 7.99 -2.06 10.97
CA ILE A 69 9.39 -2.43 10.71
C ILE A 69 10.12 -1.50 9.72
N THR A 70 11.03 -0.70 10.27
CA THR A 70 11.99 0.08 9.48
C THR A 70 12.99 -0.90 8.89
N VAL A 71 12.91 -1.20 7.59
CA VAL A 71 14.15 -1.53 6.87
C VAL A 71 14.86 -0.20 6.75
N THR A 72 15.90 -0.01 7.57
CA THR A 72 16.75 1.18 7.56
C THR A 72 17.23 1.38 6.12
N TRP A 73 16.70 2.41 5.46
CA TRP A 73 17.40 3.02 4.37
C TRP A 73 18.65 3.62 4.99
N ASN A 74 19.82 3.09 4.66
CA ASN A 74 21.05 3.82 4.86
C ASN A 74 20.94 5.09 4.01
N LEU A 75 20.49 6.16 4.64
CA LEU A 75 20.76 7.54 4.24
C LEU A 75 22.22 7.86 4.57
#